data_AF-A0A317IJP9-F1
#
_entry.id   AF-A0A317IJP9-F1
#
_cell.length_a   1.000
_cell.length_b   1.000
_cell.length_c   1.000
_cell.angle_alpha   90.00
_cell.angle_beta   90.00
_cell.angle_gamma   90.00
#
_symmetry.space_group_name_H-M   'P 1'
#
loop_
_entity.id
_entity.type
_entity.pdbx_description
1 polymer ?
#
loop_
_entity_poly.entity_id
_entity_poly.type
_entity_poly.pdbx_seq_one_letter_code
_entity_poly.pdbx_strand_id
1 'polypeptide(L)'
;MTSGNLCLINLIMQMTKILKNKKILICTLFLLLLGGVGVAYRYEKEHEMLRVDLKTFQTTGGWGYDVRVDSKTFIHQEYIPAVEGQKRFASEADALKTGQLVVRKLTKGQLPTLSKEEIAVLGVDK
;
A
#
# COMPACT_ATOMS: atom_id res chain seq x y z
N MET A 1 -42.95 -25.68 -39.44
CA MET A 1 -42.66 -24.78 -38.30
C MET A 1 -42.90 -25.52 -36.99
N THR A 2 -41.98 -26.34 -36.46
CA THR A 2 -42.29 -27.06 -35.20
C THR A 2 -41.10 -27.44 -34.30
N SER A 3 -39.83 -27.56 -34.75
CA SER A 3 -38.74 -27.97 -33.84
C SER A 3 -38.08 -26.83 -33.06
N GLY A 4 -37.87 -25.66 -33.69
CA GLY A 4 -37.19 -24.51 -33.06
C GLY A 4 -37.94 -23.95 -31.84
N ASN A 5 -39.26 -23.80 -31.95
CA ASN A 5 -40.09 -23.27 -30.86
C ASN A 5 -40.17 -24.25 -29.68
N LEU A 6 -40.15 -25.56 -29.92
CA LEU A 6 -40.20 -26.57 -28.87
C LEU A 6 -38.88 -26.62 -28.06
N CYS A 7 -37.73 -26.44 -28.72
CA CYS A 7 -36.43 -26.33 -28.07
C CYS A 7 -36.36 -25.09 -27.16
N LEU A 8 -36.85 -23.95 -27.65
CA LEU A 8 -36.87 -22.68 -26.92
C LEU A 8 -37.79 -22.75 -25.70
N ILE A 9 -38.96 -23.40 -25.81
CA ILE A 9 -39.88 -23.65 -24.69
C ILE A 9 -39.22 -24.58 -23.64
N ASN A 10 -38.52 -25.64 -24.06
CA ASN A 10 -37.81 -26.52 -23.14
C ASN A 10 -36.68 -25.79 -22.40
N LEU A 11 -35.94 -24.90 -23.07
CA LEU A 11 -34.89 -24.10 -22.44
C LEU A 11 -35.47 -23.14 -21.39
N ILE A 12 -36.55 -22.43 -21.72
CA ILE A 12 -37.25 -21.53 -20.78
C ILE A 12 -37.82 -22.32 -19.59
N MET A 13 -38.39 -23.51 -19.82
CA MET A 13 -38.92 -24.36 -18.77
C MET A 13 -37.81 -24.90 -17.84
N GLN A 14 -36.62 -25.21 -18.36
CA GLN A 14 -35.47 -25.58 -17.52
C GLN A 14 -34.97 -24.40 -16.69
N MET A 15 -34.87 -23.20 -17.27
CA MET A 15 -34.47 -21.98 -16.54
C MET A 15 -35.46 -21.62 -15.41
N THR A 16 -36.77 -21.72 -15.65
CA THR A 16 -37.78 -21.44 -14.63
C THR A 16 -37.79 -22.47 -13.49
N LYS A 17 -37.44 -23.73 -13.77
CA LYS A 17 -37.31 -24.79 -12.74
C LYS A 17 -36.11 -24.55 -11.82
N ILE A 18 -35.00 -24.05 -12.37
CA ILE A 18 -33.81 -23.65 -11.59
C ILE A 18 -34.12 -22.45 -10.69
N LEU A 19 -34.86 -21.46 -11.20
CA LEU A 19 -35.27 -20.26 -10.43
C LEU A 19 -36.27 -20.56 -9.30
N LYS A 20 -37.10 -21.60 -9.42
CA LYS A 20 -38.08 -21.98 -8.39
C LYS A 20 -37.50 -22.84 -7.25
N ASN A 21 -36.29 -23.39 -7.41
CA ASN A 21 -35.72 -24.29 -6.43
C ASN A 21 -35.01 -23.51 -5.31
N LYS A 22 -35.74 -23.20 -4.23
CA LYS A 22 -35.25 -22.38 -3.10
C LYS A 22 -33.89 -22.83 -2.55
N LYS A 23 -33.59 -24.13 -2.56
CA LYS A 23 -32.28 -24.66 -2.13
C LYS A 23 -31.13 -24.17 -3.02
N ILE A 24 -31.31 -24.15 -4.34
CA ILE A 24 -30.30 -23.67 -5.30
C ILE A 24 -30.09 -22.16 -5.11
N LEU A 25 -31.17 -21.39 -4.95
CA LEU A 25 -31.10 -19.95 -4.70
C LEU A 25 -30.32 -19.66 -3.39
N ILE A 26 -30.60 -20.40 -2.31
CA ILE A 26 -29.88 -20.28 -1.04
C ILE A 26 -28.39 -20.62 -1.20
N CYS A 27 -28.04 -21.68 -1.94
CA CYS A 27 -26.64 -22.03 -2.21
C CYS A 27 -25.90 -20.94 -2.99
N THR A 28 -26.54 -20.33 -4.00
CA THR A 28 -25.92 -19.22 -4.75
C THR A 28 -25.71 -17.98 -3.90
N LEU A 29 -26.68 -17.64 -3.04
CA LEU A 29 -26.56 -16.52 -2.12
C LEU A 29 -25.47 -16.76 -1.08
N PHE A 30 -25.36 -18.00 -0.58
CA PHE A 30 -24.34 -18.40 0.37
C PHE A 30 -22.94 -18.37 -0.23
N LEU A 31 -22.77 -18.81 -1.48
CA LEU A 31 -21.49 -18.71 -2.21
C LEU A 31 -21.07 -17.26 -2.45
N LEU A 32 -22.01 -16.37 -2.79
CA LEU A 32 -21.74 -14.94 -2.93
C LEU A 32 -21.38 -14.30 -1.59
N LEU A 33 -22.04 -14.69 -0.50
CA LEU A 33 -21.71 -14.25 0.86
C LEU A 33 -20.31 -14.71 1.27
N LEU A 34 -19.99 -15.99 1.10
CA LEU A 34 -18.67 -16.54 1.43
C LEU A 34 -17.56 -15.90 0.57
N GLY A 35 -17.81 -15.72 -0.72
CA GLY A 35 -16.89 -15.02 -1.62
C GLY A 35 -16.68 -13.57 -1.24
N GLY A 36 -17.77 -12.84 -0.96
CA GLY A 36 -17.72 -11.43 -0.54
C GLY A 36 -16.99 -11.23 0.80
N VAL A 37 -17.25 -12.09 1.78
CA VAL A 37 -16.54 -12.12 3.06
C VAL A 37 -15.06 -12.42 2.85
N GLY A 38 -14.72 -13.40 2.01
CA GLY A 38 -13.33 -13.70 1.66
C GLY A 38 -12.59 -12.53 1.00
N VAL A 39 -13.26 -11.78 0.12
CA VAL A 39 -12.70 -10.56 -0.50
C VAL A 39 -12.54 -9.44 0.54
N ALA A 40 -13.53 -9.22 1.41
CA ALA A 40 -13.44 -8.21 2.47
C ALA A 40 -12.30 -8.49 3.47
N TYR A 41 -12.15 -9.74 3.90
CA TYR A 41 -11.03 -10.16 4.76
C TYR A 41 -9.67 -9.95 4.08
N ARG A 42 -9.57 -10.11 2.76
CA ARG A 42 -8.35 -9.81 2.01
C ARG A 42 -8.07 -8.32 1.92
N TYR A 43 -9.11 -7.49 1.80
CA TYR A 43 -9.01 -6.03 1.76
C TYR A 43 -8.44 -5.46 3.07
N GLU A 44 -8.84 -6.04 4.21
CA GLU A 44 -8.37 -5.59 5.53
C GLU A 44 -6.92 -5.99 5.81
N LYS A 45 -6.47 -7.16 5.32
CA LYS A 45 -5.10 -7.64 5.54
C LYS A 45 -4.03 -6.82 4.82
N GLU A 46 -4.37 -6.10 3.75
CA GLU A 46 -3.43 -5.21 3.05
C GLU A 46 -3.17 -3.88 3.79
N HIS A 47 -3.95 -3.58 4.83
CA HIS A 47 -3.84 -2.35 5.63
C HIS A 47 -3.21 -2.56 7.01
N GLU A 48 -2.28 -3.52 7.14
CA GLU A 48 -1.37 -3.53 8.29
C GLU A 48 -0.43 -2.31 8.14
N MET A 49 -0.83 -1.17 8.71
CA MET A 49 -0.02 0.05 8.71
C MET A 49 1.28 -0.24 9.45
N LEU A 50 2.36 -0.47 8.69
CA LEU A 50 3.73 -0.42 9.21
C LEU A 50 3.87 0.85 10.04
N ARG A 51 4.16 0.69 11.33
CA ARG A 51 4.40 1.83 12.22
C ARG A 51 5.77 2.39 11.89
N VAL A 52 5.77 3.39 11.01
CA VAL A 52 6.98 4.10 10.60
C VAL A 52 7.14 5.35 11.45
N ASP A 53 8.19 5.37 12.27
CA ASP A 53 8.58 6.51 13.10
C ASP A 53 9.82 7.21 12.51
N LEU A 54 9.89 8.52 12.66
CA LEU A 54 11.03 9.33 12.25
C LEU A 54 11.60 10.06 13.46
N LYS A 55 12.91 9.91 13.68
CA LYS A 55 13.62 10.59 14.76
C LYS A 55 14.90 11.24 14.25
N THR A 56 15.07 12.51 14.53
CA THR A 56 16.31 13.26 14.28
C THR A 56 17.32 13.03 15.40
N PHE A 57 18.61 13.11 15.06
CA PHE A 57 19.70 13.06 16.03
C PHE A 57 20.83 13.99 15.64
N GLN A 58 21.56 14.46 16.66
CA GLN A 58 22.72 15.31 16.48
C GLN A 58 23.98 14.47 16.32
N THR A 59 24.90 14.94 15.49
CA THR A 59 26.22 14.34 15.25
C THR A 59 27.33 15.35 15.54
N THR A 60 28.59 14.91 15.53
CA THR A 60 29.76 15.76 15.79
C THR A 60 29.92 16.95 14.83
N GLY A 61 29.21 16.98 13.70
CA GLY A 61 29.33 18.04 12.70
C GLY A 61 28.05 18.40 11.97
N GLY A 62 26.88 18.14 12.58
CA GLY A 62 25.58 18.42 11.96
C GLY A 62 24.48 17.52 12.51
N TRP A 63 23.50 17.22 11.67
CA TRP A 63 22.34 16.42 12.01
C TRP A 63 22.20 15.20 11.11
N GLY A 64 21.46 14.21 11.59
CA GLY A 64 21.02 13.02 10.86
C GLY A 64 19.62 12.60 11.29
N TYR A 65 19.09 11.54 10.67
CA TYR A 65 17.79 10.98 11.03
C TYR A 65 17.77 9.45 11.01
N ASP A 66 16.94 8.88 11.87
CA ASP A 66 16.55 7.48 11.91
C ASP A 66 15.12 7.34 11.39
N VAL A 67 14.89 6.41 10.46
CA VAL A 67 13.55 5.88 10.19
C VAL A 67 13.44 4.53 10.89
N ARG A 68 12.43 4.39 11.74
CA ARG A 68 12.15 3.19 12.52
C ARG A 68 10.90 2.52 12.00
N VAL A 69 10.95 1.20 11.89
CA VAL A 69 9.82 0.36 11.50
C VAL A 69 9.62 -0.64 12.63
N ASP A 70 8.41 -0.66 13.21
CA ASP A 70 8.09 -1.52 14.36
C ASP A 70 9.12 -1.39 15.50
N SER A 71 9.46 -0.15 15.82
CA SER A 71 10.41 0.24 16.87
C SER A 71 11.88 -0.15 16.62
N LYS A 72 12.23 -0.70 15.46
CA LYS A 72 13.61 -0.99 15.06
C LYS A 72 14.10 0.03 14.05
N THR A 73 15.34 0.52 14.20
CA THR A 73 15.95 1.41 13.19
C THR A 73 16.12 0.65 11.88
N PHE A 74 15.38 1.10 10.86
CA PHE A 74 15.38 0.54 9.52
C PHE A 74 16.32 1.32 8.59
N ILE A 75 16.37 2.64 8.75
CA ILE A 75 17.30 3.52 8.04
C ILE A 75 17.98 4.40 9.06
N HIS A 76 19.31 4.46 9.01
CA HIS A 76 20.14 5.37 9.78
C HIS A 76 20.90 6.24 8.80
N GLN A 77 20.60 7.54 8.77
CA GLN A 77 21.12 8.46 7.76
C GLN A 77 21.80 9.65 8.43
N GLU A 78 23.13 9.57 8.54
CA GLU A 78 23.96 10.67 9.03
C GLU A 78 24.28 11.72 7.93
N TYR A 79 24.26 11.31 6.67
CA TYR A 79 24.72 12.11 5.52
C TYR A 79 23.58 12.43 4.56
N ILE A 80 23.69 13.54 3.83
CA ILE A 80 22.69 13.92 2.83
C ILE A 80 22.73 12.89 1.69
N PRO A 81 21.61 12.20 1.39
CA PRO A 81 21.57 11.25 0.28
C PRO A 81 21.72 11.98 -1.06
N ALA A 82 22.21 11.26 -2.07
CA ALA A 82 22.45 11.77 -3.44
C ALA A 82 23.44 12.95 -3.59
N VAL A 83 24.01 13.47 -2.50
CA VAL A 83 25.10 14.45 -2.51
C VAL A 83 26.44 13.72 -2.42
N GLU A 84 27.42 14.17 -3.18
CA GLU A 84 28.77 13.59 -3.15
C GLU A 84 29.51 13.98 -1.86
N GLY A 85 30.22 13.01 -1.28
CA GLY A 85 30.96 13.18 -0.03
C GLY A 85 30.14 12.92 1.23
N GLN A 86 30.78 13.06 2.39
CA GLN A 86 30.19 12.82 3.71
C GLN A 86 29.59 14.11 4.30
N LYS A 87 28.76 14.80 3.51
CA LYS A 87 28.09 16.04 3.95
C LYS A 87 26.92 15.69 4.87
N ARG A 88 26.90 16.29 6.06
CA ARG A 88 25.82 16.13 7.05
C ARG A 88 24.77 17.22 6.88
N PHE A 89 23.59 17.02 7.47
CA PHE A 89 22.55 18.04 7.46
C PHE A 89 22.97 19.23 8.34
N ALA A 90 22.80 20.45 7.83
CA ALA A 90 23.18 21.66 8.56
C ALA A 90 22.27 21.91 9.78
N SER A 91 21.00 21.53 9.68
CA SER A 91 20.00 21.71 10.74
C SER A 91 19.16 20.45 10.98
N GLU A 92 18.57 20.36 12.17
CA GLU A 92 17.58 19.32 12.50
C GLU A 92 16.40 19.35 11.52
N ALA A 93 15.96 20.55 11.13
CA ALA A 93 14.84 20.74 10.23
C ALA A 93 15.12 20.14 8.84
N ASP A 94 16.36 20.22 8.35
CA ASP A 94 16.75 19.65 7.05
C ASP A 94 16.80 18.12 7.09
N ALA A 95 17.33 17.56 8.18
CA ALA A 95 17.29 16.11 8.43
C ALA A 95 15.84 15.62 8.55
N LEU A 96 14.99 16.36 9.27
CA LEU A 96 13.57 16.03 9.44
C LEU A 96 12.81 16.07 8.11
N LYS A 97 12.96 17.11 7.30
CA LYS A 97 12.30 17.23 5.98
C LYS A 97 12.69 16.06 5.07
N THR A 98 13.97 15.73 5.03
CA THR A 98 14.50 14.64 4.21
C THR A 98 13.97 13.29 4.68
N GLY A 99 14.01 13.04 5.99
CA GLY A 99 13.44 11.84 6.58
C GLY A 99 11.93 11.70 6.36
N GLN A 100 11.18 12.81 6.38
CA GLN A 100 9.74 12.79 6.08
C GLN A 100 9.46 12.35 4.64
N LEU A 101 10.29 12.76 3.68
CA LEU A 101 10.16 12.30 2.29
C LEU A 101 10.39 10.79 2.19
N VAL A 102 11.40 10.27 2.90
CA VAL A 102 11.67 8.82 2.98
C VAL A 102 10.49 8.07 3.59
N VAL A 103 9.93 8.54 4.71
CA VAL A 103 8.74 7.94 5.32
C VAL A 103 7.56 7.94 4.36
N ARG A 104 7.34 9.03 3.62
CA ARG A 104 6.28 9.11 2.59
C ARG A 104 6.49 8.10 1.46
N LYS A 105 7.72 7.80 1.06
CA LYS A 105 8.00 6.78 0.05
C LYS A 105 7.74 5.37 0.58
N LEU A 106 8.22 5.08 1.80
CA LEU A 106 8.01 3.79 2.46
C LEU A 106 6.53 3.48 2.67
N THR A 107 5.75 4.46 3.16
CA THR A 107 4.30 4.32 3.35
C THR A 107 3.52 4.13 2.03
N LYS A 108 4.11 4.48 0.88
CA LYS A 108 3.56 4.23 -0.45
C LYS A 108 4.09 2.94 -1.10
N GLY A 109 4.89 2.14 -0.39
CA GLY A 109 5.54 0.95 -0.95
C GLY A 109 6.62 1.26 -2.00
N GLN A 110 7.12 2.49 -2.03
CA GLN A 110 8.18 2.92 -2.93
C GLN A 110 9.56 2.75 -2.28
N LEU A 111 10.61 2.68 -3.10
CA LEU A 111 11.98 2.63 -2.61
C LEU A 111 12.35 3.92 -1.86
N PRO A 112 13.03 3.84 -0.70
CA PRO A 112 13.40 5.00 0.11
C PRO A 112 14.55 5.84 -0.47
N THR A 113 15.04 5.50 -1.66
CA THR A 113 16.13 6.23 -2.34
C THR A 113 15.65 7.61 -2.76
N LEU A 114 16.47 8.64 -2.51
CA LEU A 114 16.23 10.01 -2.95
C LEU A 114 17.16 10.34 -4.13
N SER A 115 16.62 11.05 -5.10
CA SER A 115 17.33 11.57 -6.28
C SER A 115 17.96 12.94 -5.99
N LYS A 116 18.93 13.36 -6.83
CA LYS A 116 19.57 14.69 -6.69
C LYS A 116 18.54 15.82 -6.80
N GLU A 117 17.56 15.65 -7.69
CA GLU A 117 16.48 16.60 -7.95
C GLU A 117 15.57 16.77 -6.73
N GLU A 118 15.19 15.67 -6.07
CA GLU A 118 14.38 15.72 -4.85
C GLU A 118 15.11 16.45 -3.71
N ILE A 119 16.42 16.23 -3.59
CA ILE A 119 17.24 16.91 -2.59
C ILE A 119 17.38 18.41 -2.88
N ALA A 120 17.60 18.78 -4.15
CA ALA A 120 17.65 20.18 -4.57
C ALA A 120 16.32 20.91 -4.31
N VAL A 121 15.18 20.23 -4.52
CA VAL A 121 13.85 20.79 -4.19
C VAL A 121 13.68 21.00 -2.69
N LEU A 122 14.22 20.11 -1.85
CA LEU A 122 14.22 20.28 -0.40
C LEU A 122 15.16 21.39 0.07
N GLY A 123 16.17 21.74 -0.74
CA GLY A 123 17.11 22.83 -0.48
C GLY A 123 18.06 22.56 0.69
N VAL A 124 18.33 21.28 0.96
CA VAL A 124 19.12 20.81 2.12
C VAL A 124 20.61 20.61 1.81
N ASP A 125 20.99 20.71 0.54
CA ASP A 125 22.34 20.47 0.00
C ASP A 125 23.23 21.72 -0.04
N LYS A 126 22.76 22.87 0.47
CA LYS A 126 23.46 24.15 0.50
C LYS A 126 24.74 24.12 1.34
#